data_AF-A0A8T2ID06-F1
#
_entry.id   AF-A0A8T2ID06-F1
#
_cell.length_a   1.000
_cell.length_b   1.000
_cell.length_c   1.000
_cell.angle_alpha   90.00
_cell.angle_beta   90.00
_cell.angle_gamma   90.00
#
_symmetry.space_group_name_H-M   'P 1'
#
loop_
_entity.id
_entity.type
_entity.pdbx_description
1 polymer ?
#
loop_
_entity_poly.entity_id
_entity_poly.type
_entity_poly.pdbx_seq_one_letter_code
_entity_poly.pdbx_strand_id
1 'polypeptide(L)'
;MTAFVVKSFSKARPYIFIDESHLNHSFTWLRDHQNDSGCFQSVGKLLNNAMKGGVDDEISLSTYVTMALLEASVSLEDPLVDNALSCLRKAAKDVSSVYTQALMAYTFSLSGDTELRDMLMAKLEEKAVKMDGQLHWERKSATAPPDAPFWYRALSVEVELTSYVLLALLSSPKADLGKASEIVSWLSKQQNPYGGFSSTQDTVVALQALAKYAEATFSDKGDAKVTVTSKTGFKEEFHLDHTNRLLLQKASLPDVPGDYTVSASG
;
A
#
# COMPACT_ATOMS: atom_id res chain seq x y z
N MET A 1 4.37 19.54 -0.14
CA MET A 1 5.54 19.39 0.74
C MET A 1 5.15 19.37 2.21
N THR A 2 4.44 20.38 2.71
CA THR A 2 4.04 20.49 4.13
C THR A 2 3.39 19.22 4.69
N ALA A 3 2.43 18.64 3.96
CA ALA A 3 1.79 17.38 4.36
C ALA A 3 2.76 16.19 4.47
N PHE A 4 3.75 16.08 3.56
CA PHE A 4 4.77 15.02 3.64
C PHE A 4 5.64 15.17 4.90
N VAL A 5 5.99 16.42 5.26
CA VAL A 5 6.74 16.72 6.49
C VAL A 5 5.91 16.35 7.72
N VAL A 6 4.64 16.77 7.77
CA VAL A 6 3.71 16.41 8.85
C VAL A 6 3.62 14.90 9.04
N LYS A 7 3.36 14.14 7.96
CA LYS A 7 3.33 12.67 8.00
C LYS A 7 4.64 12.08 8.54
N SER A 8 5.77 12.50 7.97
CA SER A 8 7.08 11.93 8.31
C SER A 8 7.48 12.23 9.75
N PHE A 9 7.30 13.47 10.20
CA PHE A 9 7.63 13.90 11.56
C PHE A 9 6.71 13.23 12.57
N SER A 10 5.42 13.11 12.28
CA SER A 10 4.47 12.42 13.16
C SER A 10 4.84 10.96 13.38
N LYS A 11 5.29 10.26 12.33
CA LYS A 11 5.80 8.88 12.44
C LYS A 11 7.17 8.76 13.09
N ALA A 12 7.96 9.83 13.10
CA ALA A 12 9.27 9.86 13.73
C ALA A 12 9.20 10.12 15.25
N ARG A 13 8.13 10.74 15.75
CA ARG A 13 7.90 11.07 17.18
C ARG A 13 8.19 9.93 18.16
N PRO A 14 7.84 8.64 17.88
CA PRO A 14 8.15 7.54 18.80
C PRO A 14 9.64 7.22 18.91
N TYR A 15 10.47 7.68 17.98
CA TYR A 15 11.89 7.30 17.86
C TYR A 15 12.85 8.46 18.12
N ILE A 16 12.43 9.70 17.83
CA ILE A 16 13.23 10.91 18.01
C ILE A 16 12.37 12.06 18.54
N PHE A 17 13.02 13.00 19.24
CA PHE A 17 12.35 14.22 19.68
C PHE A 17 11.99 15.12 18.50
N ILE A 18 10.72 15.50 18.41
CA ILE A 18 10.18 16.48 17.47
C ILE A 18 9.44 17.54 18.28
N ASP A 19 9.74 18.82 18.04
CA ASP A 19 9.00 19.92 18.66
C ASP A 19 7.60 20.05 18.03
N GLU A 20 6.57 19.92 18.87
CA GLU A 20 5.16 20.05 18.49
C GLU A 20 4.82 21.42 17.89
N SER A 21 5.59 22.47 18.21
CA SER A 21 5.39 23.80 17.64
C SER A 21 5.51 23.80 16.11
N HIS A 22 6.42 22.97 15.56
CA HIS A 22 6.60 22.84 14.12
C HIS A 22 5.42 22.12 13.44
N LEU A 23 4.83 21.12 14.11
CA LEU A 23 3.65 20.43 13.62
C LEU A 23 2.42 21.34 13.67
N ASN A 24 2.24 22.07 14.77
CA ASN A 24 1.13 23.02 14.91
C ASN A 24 1.16 24.13 13.87
N HIS A 25 2.33 24.73 13.60
CA HIS A 25 2.45 25.70 12.49
C HIS A 25 2.11 25.08 11.14
N SER A 26 2.50 23.82 10.90
CA SER A 26 2.18 23.12 9.67
C SER A 26 0.68 22.84 9.54
N PHE A 27 -0.01 22.49 10.63
CA PHE A 27 -1.47 22.30 10.64
C PHE A 27 -2.22 23.61 10.39
N THR A 28 -1.81 24.71 11.02
CA THR A 28 -2.39 26.05 10.76
C THR A 28 -2.19 26.44 9.29
N TRP A 29 -0.98 26.26 8.76
CA TRP A 29 -0.70 26.56 7.37
C TRP A 29 -1.57 25.72 6.41
N LEU A 30 -1.76 24.42 6.68
CA LEU A 30 -2.64 23.58 5.86
C LEU A 30 -4.10 24.07 5.91
N ARG A 31 -4.56 24.49 7.10
CA ARG A 31 -5.91 25.02 7.29
C ARG A 31 -6.14 26.32 6.50
N ASP A 32 -5.16 27.20 6.46
CA ASP A 32 -5.23 28.45 5.68
C ASP A 32 -5.25 28.23 4.16
N HIS A 33 -4.92 27.02 3.70
CA HIS A 33 -4.87 26.63 2.29
C HIS A 33 -5.93 25.57 1.92
N GLN A 34 -6.91 25.35 2.80
CA GLN A 34 -8.13 24.60 2.52
C GLN A 34 -9.18 25.58 1.97
N ASN A 35 -9.83 25.21 0.86
CA ASN A 35 -10.86 26.03 0.25
C ASN A 35 -12.25 25.80 0.92
N ASP A 36 -13.24 26.61 0.55
CA ASP A 36 -14.61 26.48 1.07
C ASP A 36 -15.29 25.15 0.74
N SER A 37 -14.81 24.43 -0.29
CA SER A 37 -15.31 23.09 -0.60
C SER A 37 -14.69 21.99 0.29
N GLY A 38 -13.72 22.34 1.14
CA GLY A 38 -12.96 21.43 1.99
C GLY A 38 -11.74 20.80 1.32
N CYS A 39 -11.52 21.03 0.02
CA CYS A 39 -10.38 20.51 -0.70
C CYS A 39 -9.15 21.40 -0.49
N PHE A 40 -7.95 20.85 -0.72
CA PHE A 40 -6.70 21.59 -0.60
C PHE A 40 -6.24 22.11 -1.96
N GLN A 41 -5.85 23.38 -2.00
CA GLN A 41 -5.32 23.98 -3.22
C GLN A 41 -3.80 23.80 -3.30
N SER A 42 -3.30 23.51 -4.50
CA SER A 42 -1.86 23.45 -4.74
C SER A 42 -1.27 24.85 -4.73
N VAL A 43 -0.49 25.16 -3.70
CA VAL A 43 0.32 26.38 -3.65
C VAL A 43 1.82 26.07 -3.77
N GLY A 44 2.50 26.85 -4.61
CA GLY A 44 3.94 26.73 -4.85
C GLY A 44 4.31 25.98 -6.14
N LYS A 45 5.61 26.01 -6.47
CA LYS A 45 6.21 25.28 -7.59
C LYS A 45 7.29 24.37 -7.05
N LEU A 46 7.24 23.08 -7.39
CA LEU A 46 8.29 22.13 -7.06
C LEU A 46 9.35 22.16 -8.18
N LEU A 47 10.61 22.32 -7.81
CA LEU A 47 11.74 22.25 -8.74
C LEU A 47 12.07 20.79 -9.11
N ASN A 48 11.77 19.84 -8.22
CA ASN A 48 11.90 18.41 -8.47
C ASN A 48 10.58 17.70 -8.16
N ASN A 49 9.95 17.11 -9.19
CA ASN A 49 8.68 16.41 -9.09
C ASN A 49 8.84 14.93 -8.69
N ALA A 50 10.06 14.40 -8.55
CA ALA A 50 10.28 13.02 -8.10
C ALA A 50 9.71 12.75 -6.70
N MET A 51 9.61 13.79 -5.85
CA MET A 51 8.99 13.70 -4.53
C MET A 51 7.48 14.01 -4.53
N LYS A 52 6.90 14.40 -5.68
CA LYS A 52 5.46 14.67 -5.83
C LYS A 52 4.67 13.37 -6.00
N GLY A 53 5.32 12.29 -6.44
CA GLY A 53 4.64 11.03 -6.77
C GLY A 53 3.68 11.21 -7.94
N GLY A 54 2.58 10.44 -7.93
CA GLY A 54 1.52 10.50 -8.93
C GLY A 54 0.45 11.59 -8.72
N VAL A 55 0.58 12.41 -7.68
CA VAL A 55 -0.37 13.51 -7.40
C VAL A 55 -0.27 14.54 -8.51
N ASP A 56 -1.32 14.81 -9.28
CA ASP A 56 -1.28 15.74 -10.40
C ASP A 56 -2.44 16.74 -10.45
N ASP A 57 -3.47 16.54 -9.64
CA ASP A 57 -4.72 17.30 -9.61
C ASP A 57 -5.15 17.68 -8.18
N GLU A 58 -6.20 18.50 -8.05
CA GLU A 58 -6.71 18.98 -6.76
C GLU A 58 -7.20 17.83 -5.86
N ILE A 59 -7.85 16.81 -6.43
CA ILE A 59 -8.37 15.66 -5.70
C ILE A 59 -7.22 14.76 -5.24
N SER A 60 -6.25 14.46 -6.10
CA SER A 60 -5.09 13.66 -5.68
C SER A 60 -4.25 14.37 -4.60
N LEU A 61 -4.11 15.70 -4.69
CA LEU A 61 -3.45 16.48 -3.64
C LEU A 61 -4.24 16.44 -2.34
N SER A 62 -5.54 16.72 -2.41
CA SER A 62 -6.42 16.73 -1.25
C SER A 62 -6.44 15.36 -0.56
N THR A 63 -6.45 14.29 -1.36
CA THR A 63 -6.38 12.91 -0.86
C THR A 63 -5.08 12.69 -0.11
N TYR A 64 -3.95 13.08 -0.70
CA TYR A 64 -2.64 12.93 -0.07
C TYR A 64 -2.53 13.73 1.24
N VAL A 65 -2.99 14.97 1.26
CA VAL A 65 -2.97 15.81 2.47
C VAL A 65 -3.85 15.19 3.57
N THR A 66 -5.06 14.75 3.22
CA THR A 66 -5.99 14.10 4.16
C THR A 66 -5.39 12.82 4.73
N MET A 67 -4.84 11.96 3.88
CA MET A 67 -4.12 10.75 4.29
C MET A 67 -2.96 11.07 5.23
N ALA A 68 -2.16 12.09 4.95
CA ALA A 68 -1.05 12.49 5.80
C ALA A 68 -1.52 12.97 7.20
N LEU A 69 -2.63 13.70 7.27
CA LEU A 69 -3.25 14.12 8.52
C LEU A 69 -3.78 12.91 9.33
N LEU A 70 -4.43 11.96 8.66
CA LEU A 70 -4.92 10.73 9.28
C LEU A 70 -3.77 9.85 9.79
N GLU A 71 -2.70 9.70 9.01
CA GLU A 71 -1.50 8.99 9.47
C GLU A 71 -0.78 9.72 10.62
N ALA A 72 -0.91 11.04 10.71
CA ALA A 72 -0.44 11.83 11.84
C ALA A 72 -1.36 11.73 13.08
N SER A 73 -2.40 10.88 13.03
CA SER A 73 -3.39 10.69 14.10
C SER A 73 -4.16 11.97 14.46
N VAL A 74 -4.36 12.88 13.50
CA VAL A 74 -5.29 13.99 13.66
C VAL A 74 -6.71 13.43 13.71
N SER A 75 -7.50 13.90 14.67
CA SER A 75 -8.87 13.40 14.92
C SER A 75 -9.79 13.62 13.72
N LEU A 76 -10.71 12.67 13.49
CA LEU A 76 -11.71 12.74 12.43
C LEU A 76 -12.70 13.90 12.64
N GLU A 77 -12.86 14.33 13.90
CA GLU A 77 -13.70 15.46 14.31
C GLU A 77 -12.99 16.82 14.14
N ASP A 78 -11.68 16.86 13.84
CA ASP A 78 -11.01 18.12 13.51
C ASP A 78 -11.63 18.67 12.21
N PRO A 79 -12.11 19.92 12.19
CA PRO A 79 -12.72 20.52 11.00
C PRO A 79 -11.83 20.44 9.75
N LEU A 80 -10.51 20.48 9.92
CA LEU A 80 -9.56 20.33 8.82
C LEU A 80 -9.72 18.97 8.11
N VAL A 81 -9.86 17.89 8.88
CA VAL A 81 -9.99 16.52 8.39
C VAL A 81 -11.41 16.25 7.92
N ASP A 82 -12.43 16.63 8.69
CA ASP A 82 -13.83 16.39 8.33
C ASP A 82 -14.23 17.07 7.02
N ASN A 83 -13.84 18.35 6.85
CA ASN A 83 -14.09 19.09 5.60
C ASN A 83 -13.37 18.45 4.41
N ALA A 84 -12.14 17.97 4.61
CA ALA A 84 -11.38 17.31 3.57
C ALA A 84 -12.01 15.97 3.17
N LEU A 85 -12.43 15.16 4.15
CA LEU A 85 -13.17 13.93 3.88
C LEU A 85 -14.49 14.21 3.15
N SER A 86 -15.23 15.25 3.52
CA SER A 86 -16.44 15.68 2.81
C SER A 86 -16.18 16.01 1.34
N CYS A 87 -15.08 16.72 1.03
CA CYS A 87 -14.62 16.94 -0.35
C CYS A 87 -14.36 15.59 -1.06
N LEU A 88 -13.57 14.71 -0.45
CA LEU A 88 -13.17 13.44 -1.07
C LEU A 88 -14.36 12.49 -1.29
N ARG A 89 -15.33 12.45 -0.38
CA ARG A 89 -16.56 11.64 -0.54
C ARG A 89 -17.35 12.05 -1.79
N LYS A 90 -17.41 13.34 -2.10
CA LYS A 90 -18.05 13.86 -3.32
C LYS A 90 -17.30 13.42 -4.58
N ALA A 91 -15.96 13.48 -4.55
CA ALA A 91 -15.12 13.13 -5.70
C ALA A 91 -14.97 11.61 -5.94
N ALA A 92 -15.17 10.78 -4.91
CA ALA A 92 -14.91 9.33 -4.96
C ALA A 92 -15.72 8.57 -6.03
N LYS A 93 -16.90 9.07 -6.40
CA LYS A 93 -17.76 8.41 -7.40
C LYS A 93 -17.21 8.58 -8.82
N ASP A 94 -16.69 9.77 -9.12
CA ASP A 94 -16.30 10.19 -10.47
C ASP A 94 -14.79 10.09 -10.75
N VAL A 95 -13.99 9.75 -9.74
CA VAL A 95 -12.54 9.60 -9.89
C VAL A 95 -12.18 8.49 -10.89
N SER A 96 -11.43 8.86 -11.93
CA SER A 96 -11.03 7.96 -13.03
C SER A 96 -9.59 7.46 -12.92
N SER A 97 -8.70 8.29 -12.35
CA SER A 97 -7.28 7.99 -12.16
C SER A 97 -7.10 6.78 -11.23
N VAL A 98 -6.38 5.77 -11.71
CA VAL A 98 -6.05 4.55 -10.93
C VAL A 98 -5.23 4.91 -9.69
N TYR A 99 -4.29 5.85 -9.85
CA TYR A 99 -3.46 6.36 -8.75
C TYR A 99 -4.33 7.00 -7.66
N THR A 100 -5.20 7.94 -8.05
CA THR A 100 -6.07 8.63 -7.10
C THR A 100 -7.05 7.66 -6.44
N GLN A 101 -7.56 6.66 -7.16
CA GLN A 101 -8.39 5.59 -6.59
C GLN A 101 -7.68 4.83 -5.46
N ALA A 102 -6.40 4.46 -5.65
CA ALA A 102 -5.63 3.75 -4.63
C ALA A 102 -5.34 4.63 -3.39
N LEU A 103 -4.96 5.89 -3.60
CA LEU A 103 -4.77 6.82 -2.49
C LEU A 103 -6.08 7.03 -1.70
N MET A 104 -7.20 7.19 -2.40
CA MET A 104 -8.51 7.37 -1.77
C MET A 104 -8.95 6.10 -1.03
N ALA A 105 -8.72 4.92 -1.61
CA ALA A 105 -9.03 3.64 -0.95
C ALA A 105 -8.27 3.51 0.38
N TYR A 106 -6.98 3.87 0.41
CA TYR A 106 -6.22 3.86 1.65
C TYR A 106 -6.69 4.95 2.62
N THR A 107 -6.97 6.17 2.14
CA THR A 107 -7.48 7.28 2.95
C THR A 107 -8.80 6.91 3.64
N PHE A 108 -9.75 6.32 2.91
CA PHE A 108 -11.02 5.85 3.47
C PHE A 108 -10.86 4.64 4.39
N SER A 109 -9.83 3.81 4.16
CA SER A 109 -9.47 2.77 5.12
C SER A 109 -9.00 3.37 6.46
N LEU A 110 -8.25 4.47 6.42
CA LEU A 110 -7.80 5.18 7.63
C LEU A 110 -8.95 5.92 8.33
N SER A 111 -9.91 6.49 7.58
CA SER A 111 -11.06 7.19 8.16
C SER A 111 -12.21 6.29 8.57
N GLY A 112 -12.12 4.97 8.32
CA GLY A 112 -13.16 4.00 8.64
C GLY A 112 -14.38 4.00 7.70
N ASP A 113 -14.29 4.66 6.54
CA ASP A 113 -15.37 4.71 5.54
C ASP A 113 -15.32 3.45 4.66
N THR A 114 -15.90 2.36 5.17
CA THR A 114 -15.80 1.04 4.53
C THR A 114 -16.52 0.96 3.18
N GLU A 115 -17.62 1.69 3.01
CA GLU A 115 -18.41 1.66 1.77
C GLU A 115 -17.62 2.25 0.60
N LEU A 116 -17.06 3.46 0.77
CA LEU A 116 -16.26 4.08 -0.28
C LEU A 116 -14.94 3.35 -0.50
N ARG A 117 -14.32 2.82 0.57
CA ARG A 117 -13.16 1.93 0.47
C ARG A 117 -13.48 0.74 -0.43
N ASP A 118 -14.53 -0.03 -0.14
CA ASP A 118 -14.86 -1.26 -0.87
C ASP A 118 -15.21 -0.98 -2.32
N MET A 119 -15.95 0.12 -2.58
CA MET A 119 -16.24 0.58 -3.94
C MET A 119 -14.96 0.88 -4.75
N LEU A 120 -14.00 1.59 -4.15
CA LEU A 120 -12.73 1.91 -4.80
C LEU A 120 -11.84 0.68 -4.97
N MET A 121 -11.79 -0.21 -3.98
CA MET A 121 -11.06 -1.47 -4.06
C MET A 121 -11.62 -2.39 -5.15
N ALA A 122 -12.95 -2.42 -5.35
CA ALA A 122 -13.57 -3.14 -6.46
C ALA A 122 -13.16 -2.55 -7.82
N LYS A 123 -13.21 -1.22 -7.98
CA LYS A 123 -12.73 -0.53 -9.19
C LYS A 123 -11.23 -0.78 -9.48
N LEU A 124 -10.43 -0.92 -8.43
CA LEU A 124 -9.00 -1.25 -8.55
C LEU A 124 -8.82 -2.71 -8.97
N GLU A 125 -9.58 -3.65 -8.40
CA GLU A 125 -9.50 -5.07 -8.75
C GLU A 125 -9.73 -5.32 -10.25
N GLU A 126 -10.69 -4.62 -10.87
CA GLU A 126 -10.96 -4.68 -12.31
C GLU A 126 -9.76 -4.26 -13.17
N LYS A 127 -8.83 -3.49 -12.60
CA LYS A 127 -7.66 -2.93 -13.28
C LYS A 127 -6.36 -3.62 -12.87
N ALA A 128 -6.44 -4.66 -12.04
CA ALA A 128 -5.25 -5.33 -11.52
C ALA A 128 -4.59 -6.17 -12.61
N VAL A 129 -3.27 -6.10 -12.70
CA VAL A 129 -2.45 -6.92 -13.59
C VAL A 129 -2.03 -8.17 -12.80
N LYS A 130 -2.40 -9.34 -13.32
CA LYS A 130 -2.12 -10.66 -12.70
C LYS A 130 -1.16 -11.44 -13.57
N MET A 131 0.04 -11.73 -13.07
CA MET A 131 1.04 -12.51 -13.80
C MET A 131 1.89 -13.34 -12.83
N ASP A 132 2.00 -14.65 -13.05
CA ASP A 132 2.85 -15.55 -12.26
C ASP A 132 2.71 -15.43 -10.73
N GLY A 133 1.46 -15.40 -10.23
CA GLY A 133 1.17 -15.25 -8.80
C GLY A 133 1.57 -13.89 -8.21
N GLN A 134 1.73 -12.88 -9.07
CA GLN A 134 1.97 -11.49 -8.69
C GLN A 134 0.79 -10.63 -9.08
N LEU A 135 0.53 -9.63 -8.24
CA LEU A 135 -0.56 -8.69 -8.41
C LEU A 135 -0.03 -7.25 -8.32
N HIS A 136 -0.27 -6.45 -9.34
CA HIS A 136 0.15 -5.04 -9.35
C HIS A 136 -0.78 -4.15 -10.16
N TRP A 137 -0.57 -2.85 -10.08
CA TRP A 137 -1.36 -1.84 -10.79
C TRP A 137 -0.49 -0.89 -11.59
N GLU A 138 -0.97 -0.55 -12.77
CA GLU A 138 -0.28 0.32 -13.72
C GLU A 138 -1.20 1.48 -14.14
N ARG A 139 -0.60 2.59 -14.58
CA ARG A 139 -1.35 3.65 -15.26
C ARG A 139 -1.55 3.22 -16.71
N LYS A 140 -2.74 3.47 -17.29
CA LYS A 140 -3.13 3.08 -18.68
C LYS A 140 -2.13 3.46 -19.81
N SER A 141 -1.11 4.27 -19.55
CA SER A 141 -0.11 4.72 -20.52
C SER A 141 1.30 4.17 -20.27
N ALA A 142 1.50 3.30 -19.27
CA ALA A 142 2.81 2.73 -18.98
C ALA A 142 2.95 1.39 -19.72
N THR A 143 3.38 1.43 -20.97
CA THR A 143 3.95 0.24 -21.61
C THR A 143 5.44 0.22 -21.33
N ALA A 144 5.94 -0.88 -20.78
CA ALA A 144 7.37 -1.16 -20.81
C ALA A 144 7.85 -1.11 -22.27
N PRO A 145 9.05 -0.56 -22.56
CA PRO A 145 9.62 -0.63 -23.89
C PRO A 145 9.61 -2.08 -24.39
N PRO A 146 9.31 -2.33 -25.69
CA PRO A 146 9.29 -3.69 -26.25
C PRO A 146 10.56 -4.50 -25.99
N ASP A 147 11.70 -3.81 -25.84
CA ASP A 147 13.04 -4.38 -25.60
C ASP A 147 13.55 -4.13 -24.17
N ALA A 148 12.64 -3.98 -23.21
CA ALA A 148 13.00 -3.78 -21.80
C ALA A 148 13.87 -4.95 -21.29
N PRO A 149 15.08 -4.68 -20.77
CA PRO A 149 15.93 -5.73 -20.22
C PRO A 149 15.25 -6.47 -19.06
N PHE A 150 15.71 -7.68 -18.72
CA PHE A 150 15.19 -8.45 -17.58
C PHE A 150 15.28 -7.69 -16.22
N TRP A 151 16.17 -6.71 -16.11
CA TRP A 151 16.31 -5.83 -14.94
C TRP A 151 15.47 -4.55 -15.01
N TYR A 152 14.60 -4.40 -16.02
CA TYR A 152 13.69 -3.27 -16.14
C TYR A 152 12.71 -3.29 -14.95
N ARG A 153 12.69 -2.19 -14.21
CA ARG A 153 11.80 -2.00 -13.06
C ARG A 153 10.60 -1.17 -13.48
N ALA A 154 9.49 -1.44 -12.82
CA ALA A 154 8.28 -0.64 -12.89
C ALA A 154 8.60 0.86 -12.70
N LEU A 155 7.83 1.72 -13.36
CA LEU A 155 7.97 3.16 -13.14
C LEU A 155 7.69 3.45 -11.66
N SER A 156 8.42 4.40 -11.06
CA SER A 156 8.32 4.71 -9.63
C SER A 156 6.88 4.90 -9.12
N VAL A 157 6.01 5.47 -9.96
CA VAL A 157 4.59 5.68 -9.65
C VAL A 157 3.79 4.38 -9.53
N GLU A 158 4.19 3.30 -10.20
CA GLU A 158 3.52 1.98 -10.13
C GLU A 158 3.83 1.27 -8.82
N VAL A 159 5.08 1.39 -8.34
CA VAL A 159 5.47 0.92 -7.01
C VAL A 159 4.68 1.66 -5.94
N GLU A 160 4.60 2.99 -6.04
CA GLU A 160 3.84 3.82 -5.11
C GLU A 160 2.34 3.44 -5.12
N LEU A 161 1.73 3.38 -6.31
CA LEU A 161 0.33 3.00 -6.53
C LEU A 161 0.03 1.64 -5.90
N THR A 162 0.82 0.62 -6.26
CA THR A 162 0.64 -0.76 -5.79
C THR A 162 0.82 -0.85 -4.27
N SER A 163 1.74 -0.06 -3.70
CA SER A 163 1.96 0.00 -2.25
C SER A 163 0.76 0.61 -1.51
N TYR A 164 0.09 1.64 -2.06
CA TYR A 164 -1.15 2.16 -1.46
C TYR A 164 -2.29 1.15 -1.53
N VAL A 165 -2.42 0.37 -2.61
CA VAL A 165 -3.41 -0.71 -2.67
C VAL A 165 -3.15 -1.76 -1.59
N LEU A 166 -1.88 -2.14 -1.39
CA LEU A 166 -1.50 -3.05 -0.30
C LEU A 166 -1.86 -2.47 1.07
N LEU A 167 -1.57 -1.19 1.31
CA LEU A 167 -1.94 -0.50 2.55
C LEU A 167 -3.46 -0.46 2.77
N ALA A 168 -4.25 -0.18 1.74
CA ALA A 168 -5.71 -0.19 1.80
C ALA A 168 -6.28 -1.60 2.08
N LEU A 169 -5.68 -2.63 1.47
CA LEU A 169 -6.04 -4.03 1.71
C LEU A 169 -5.77 -4.44 3.16
N LEU A 170 -4.56 -4.17 3.66
CA LEU A 170 -4.11 -4.54 5.01
C LEU A 170 -4.72 -3.69 6.12
N SER A 171 -5.37 -2.57 5.79
CA SER A 171 -6.09 -1.74 6.76
C SER A 171 -7.52 -2.23 7.00
N SER A 172 -7.97 -3.27 6.30
CA SER A 172 -9.24 -3.94 6.57
C SER A 172 -9.12 -4.98 7.69
N PRO A 173 -10.07 -5.06 8.63
CA PRO A 173 -10.12 -6.15 9.61
C PRO A 173 -10.26 -7.54 8.98
N LYS A 174 -10.72 -7.63 7.73
CA LYS A 174 -10.89 -8.86 6.96
C LYS A 174 -9.90 -8.93 5.79
N ALA A 175 -8.69 -8.41 5.99
CA ALA A 175 -7.67 -8.39 4.95
C ALA A 175 -7.39 -9.80 4.39
N ASP A 176 -7.46 -9.93 3.07
CA ASP A 176 -7.06 -11.15 2.37
C ASP A 176 -5.53 -11.21 2.29
N LEU A 177 -4.91 -11.93 3.23
CA LEU A 177 -3.46 -12.08 3.29
C LEU A 177 -2.89 -12.87 2.11
N GLY A 178 -3.69 -13.75 1.48
CA GLY A 178 -3.29 -14.47 0.28
C GLY A 178 -3.09 -13.49 -0.87
N LYS A 179 -4.10 -12.64 -1.14
CA LYS A 179 -3.97 -11.55 -2.11
C LYS A 179 -2.85 -10.57 -1.76
N ALA A 180 -2.71 -10.21 -0.48
CA ALA A 180 -1.63 -9.33 -0.04
C ALA A 180 -0.25 -9.91 -0.36
N SER A 181 -0.08 -11.24 -0.23
CA SER A 181 1.17 -11.92 -0.56
C SER A 181 1.53 -11.83 -2.04
N GLU A 182 0.55 -11.85 -2.95
CA GLU A 182 0.78 -11.68 -4.39
C GLU A 182 1.29 -10.26 -4.71
N ILE A 183 0.78 -9.25 -4.00
CA ILE A 183 1.24 -7.86 -4.13
C ILE A 183 2.66 -7.70 -3.58
N VAL A 184 2.93 -8.29 -2.42
CA VAL A 184 4.26 -8.27 -1.78
C VAL A 184 5.30 -8.99 -2.62
N SER A 185 4.93 -10.10 -3.26
CA SER A 185 5.78 -10.85 -4.19
C SER A 185 6.23 -9.95 -5.35
N TRP A 186 5.31 -9.16 -5.92
CA TRP A 186 5.65 -8.19 -6.96
C TRP A 186 6.56 -7.07 -6.44
N LEU A 187 6.18 -6.43 -5.32
CA LEU A 187 6.95 -5.32 -4.73
C LEU A 187 8.39 -5.73 -4.39
N SER A 188 8.59 -6.94 -3.89
CA SER A 188 9.92 -7.46 -3.53
C SER A 188 10.85 -7.55 -4.74
N LYS A 189 10.31 -7.80 -5.95
CA LYS A 189 11.09 -7.83 -7.20
C LYS A 189 11.44 -6.44 -7.74
N GLN A 190 10.73 -5.39 -7.30
CA GLN A 190 11.00 -4.02 -7.72
C GLN A 190 12.15 -3.36 -6.91
N GLN A 191 12.66 -4.03 -5.87
CA GLN A 191 13.79 -3.52 -5.10
C GLN A 191 15.08 -3.46 -5.95
N ASN A 192 15.89 -2.44 -5.65
CA ASN A 192 17.23 -2.29 -6.17
C ASN A 192 18.26 -3.09 -5.36
N PRO A 193 19.50 -3.29 -5.85
CA PRO A 193 20.50 -4.12 -5.15
C PRO A 193 20.89 -3.59 -3.76
N TYR A 194 20.51 -2.36 -3.43
CA TYR A 194 20.74 -1.73 -2.12
C TYR A 194 19.48 -1.67 -1.26
N GLY A 195 18.40 -2.36 -1.65
CA GLY A 195 17.14 -2.45 -0.89
C GLY A 195 16.20 -1.25 -1.01
N GLY A 196 16.52 -0.27 -1.86
CA GLY A 196 15.63 0.86 -2.17
C GLY A 196 14.78 0.63 -3.43
N PHE A 197 13.91 1.58 -3.78
CA PHE A 197 13.14 1.57 -5.03
C PHE A 197 13.64 2.68 -5.98
N SER A 198 12.86 3.01 -7.00
CA SER A 198 13.28 3.90 -8.10
C SER A 198 13.27 5.39 -7.72
N SER A 199 12.51 5.81 -6.70
CA SER A 199 12.52 7.18 -6.18
C SER A 199 12.46 7.24 -4.64
N THR A 200 12.28 8.44 -4.08
CA THR A 200 12.14 8.62 -2.64
C THR A 200 10.73 8.27 -2.16
N GLN A 201 9.69 8.69 -2.89
CA GLN A 201 8.30 8.54 -2.46
C GLN A 201 7.85 7.06 -2.55
N ASP A 202 8.24 6.35 -3.61
CA ASP A 202 7.92 4.93 -3.75
C ASP A 202 8.63 4.07 -2.70
N THR A 203 9.88 4.38 -2.38
CA THR A 203 10.64 3.68 -1.34
C THR A 203 9.96 3.84 0.02
N VAL A 204 9.56 5.07 0.38
CA VAL A 204 8.90 5.32 1.68
C VAL A 204 7.58 4.55 1.80
N VAL A 205 6.73 4.59 0.77
CA VAL A 205 5.41 3.95 0.82
C VAL A 205 5.52 2.42 0.72
N ALA A 206 6.43 1.90 -0.11
CA ALA A 206 6.67 0.47 -0.24
C ALA A 206 7.20 -0.13 1.07
N LEU A 207 8.18 0.52 1.71
CA LEU A 207 8.68 0.08 3.03
C LEU A 207 7.57 0.11 4.08
N GLN A 208 6.72 1.14 4.09
CA GLN A 208 5.56 1.21 4.97
C GLN A 208 4.58 0.05 4.73
N ALA A 209 4.28 -0.26 3.47
CA ALA A 209 3.36 -1.33 3.11
C ALA A 209 3.91 -2.72 3.45
N LEU A 210 5.20 -2.96 3.17
CA LEU A 210 5.90 -4.20 3.51
C LEU A 210 6.01 -4.38 5.01
N ALA A 211 6.29 -3.32 5.77
CA ALA A 211 6.32 -3.37 7.24
C ALA A 211 4.94 -3.72 7.82
N LYS A 212 3.86 -3.13 7.27
CA LYS A 212 2.49 -3.46 7.69
C LYS A 212 2.11 -4.91 7.35
N TYR A 213 2.56 -5.43 6.21
CA TYR A 213 2.38 -6.84 5.87
C TYR A 213 3.17 -7.77 6.80
N ALA A 214 4.41 -7.40 7.13
CA ALA A 214 5.23 -8.14 8.06
C ALA A 214 4.58 -8.20 9.45
N GLU A 215 4.04 -7.09 9.95
CA GLU A 215 3.27 -7.06 11.21
C GLU A 215 2.09 -8.02 11.20
N ALA A 216 1.38 -8.16 10.07
CA ALA A 216 0.23 -9.04 9.95
C ALA A 216 0.57 -10.54 9.77
N THR A 217 1.80 -10.87 9.35
CA THR A 217 2.19 -12.25 9.00
C THR A 217 3.27 -12.83 9.90
N PHE A 218 4.01 -12.00 10.61
CA PHE A 218 5.08 -12.41 11.49
C PHE A 218 4.57 -12.92 12.83
N SER A 219 5.14 -14.02 13.31
CA SER A 219 4.92 -14.57 14.64
C SER A 219 6.26 -15.02 15.22
N ASP A 220 6.57 -14.60 16.45
CA ASP A 220 7.83 -14.95 17.14
C ASP A 220 7.99 -16.45 17.38
N LYS A 221 6.88 -17.17 17.57
CA LYS A 221 6.91 -18.61 17.82
C LYS A 221 7.20 -19.40 16.54
N GLY A 222 6.73 -18.91 15.39
CA GLY A 222 7.11 -19.38 14.06
C GLY A 222 6.85 -20.86 13.72
N ASP A 223 6.34 -21.69 14.63
CA ASP A 223 6.12 -23.12 14.40
C ASP A 223 4.84 -23.36 13.60
N ALA A 224 4.98 -23.44 12.28
CA ALA A 224 3.90 -23.87 11.40
C ALA A 224 4.19 -25.26 10.82
N LYS A 225 3.15 -26.07 10.70
CA LYS A 225 3.19 -27.37 10.04
C LYS A 225 2.23 -27.36 8.87
N VAL A 226 2.74 -27.60 7.67
CA VAL A 226 1.93 -27.77 6.46
C VAL A 226 1.92 -29.24 6.09
N THR A 227 0.74 -29.82 5.97
CA THR A 227 0.56 -31.23 5.61
C THR A 227 -0.17 -31.33 4.28
N VAL A 228 0.43 -32.04 3.33
CA VAL A 228 -0.15 -32.33 2.01
C VAL A 228 -0.49 -33.82 1.97
N THR A 229 -1.76 -34.14 1.71
CA THR A 229 -2.25 -35.54 1.67
C THR A 229 -3.00 -35.83 0.39
N SER A 230 -2.98 -37.09 -0.06
CA SER A 230 -3.86 -37.60 -1.12
C SER A 230 -4.72 -38.75 -0.62
N LYS A 231 -5.87 -38.97 -1.27
CA LYS A 231 -6.74 -40.14 -1.01
C LYS A 231 -6.04 -41.47 -1.30
N THR A 232 -5.01 -41.46 -2.14
CA THR A 232 -4.19 -42.65 -2.49
C THR A 232 -3.12 -42.98 -1.44
N GLY A 233 -3.04 -42.21 -0.35
CA GLY A 233 -2.13 -42.46 0.77
C GLY A 233 -0.83 -41.64 0.74
N PHE A 234 -0.61 -40.81 -0.28
CA PHE A 234 0.48 -39.83 -0.26
C PHE A 234 0.31 -38.89 0.93
N LYS A 235 1.40 -38.66 1.68
CA LYS A 235 1.45 -37.72 2.79
C LYS A 235 2.84 -37.12 2.87
N GLU A 236 2.92 -35.81 2.77
CA GLU A 236 4.14 -35.02 2.98
C GLU A 236 3.89 -33.96 4.05
N GLU A 237 4.86 -33.75 4.92
CA GLU A 237 4.79 -32.77 6.00
C GLU A 237 5.96 -31.81 5.92
N PHE A 238 5.67 -30.51 5.88
CA PHE A 238 6.65 -29.43 5.96
C PHE A 238 6.55 -28.78 7.34
N HIS A 239 7.69 -28.65 8.00
CA HIS A 239 7.80 -27.92 9.25
C HIS A 239 8.52 -26.60 8.99
N LEU A 240 7.90 -25.52 9.43
CA LEU A 240 8.38 -24.16 9.31
C LEU A 240 8.64 -23.62 10.71
N ASP A 241 9.83 -23.09 10.94
CA ASP A 241 10.25 -22.46 12.19
C ASP A 241 11.12 -21.23 11.89
N HIS A 242 11.57 -20.56 12.95
CA HIS A 242 12.43 -19.37 12.83
C HIS A 242 13.77 -19.64 12.13
N THR A 243 14.27 -20.88 12.14
CA THR A 243 15.55 -21.29 11.53
C THR A 243 15.42 -21.56 10.04
N ASN A 244 14.24 -21.98 9.57
CA ASN A 244 14.05 -22.44 8.19
C ASN A 244 13.05 -21.58 7.37
N ARG A 245 12.47 -20.52 7.94
CA ARG A 245 11.49 -19.62 7.26
C ARG A 245 11.96 -19.00 5.95
N LEU A 246 13.28 -18.94 5.71
CA LEU A 246 13.87 -18.40 4.48
C LEU A 246 14.20 -19.50 3.45
N LEU A 247 14.05 -20.77 3.83
CA LEU A 247 14.36 -21.92 2.98
C LEU A 247 13.12 -22.36 2.22
N LEU A 248 13.23 -22.40 0.89
CA LEU A 248 12.19 -22.93 0.03
C LEU A 248 12.16 -24.46 0.13
N GLN A 249 11.09 -25.00 0.72
CA GLN A 249 10.83 -26.44 0.79
C GLN A 249 9.93 -26.86 -0.38
N LYS A 250 10.23 -28.01 -1.01
CA LYS A 250 9.48 -28.54 -2.17
C LYS A 250 9.39 -30.05 -2.07
N ALA A 251 8.27 -30.61 -2.52
CA ALA A 251 8.12 -32.04 -2.77
C ALA A 251 7.41 -32.25 -4.10
N SER A 252 7.81 -33.29 -4.83
CA SER A 252 7.14 -33.69 -6.06
C SER A 252 5.89 -34.51 -5.74
N LEU A 253 4.79 -34.17 -6.37
CA LEU A 253 3.56 -34.97 -6.29
C LEU A 253 3.73 -36.23 -7.15
N PRO A 254 3.32 -37.42 -6.66
CA PRO A 254 3.54 -38.68 -7.37
C PRO A 254 2.71 -38.79 -8.65
N ASP A 255 1.48 -38.29 -8.65
CA ASP A 255 0.54 -38.41 -9.78
C ASP A 255 -0.02 -37.04 -10.20
N VAL A 256 -0.03 -36.77 -11.52
CA VAL A 256 -0.67 -35.60 -12.11
C VAL A 256 -1.50 -36.07 -13.33
N PRO A 257 -2.84 -36.02 -13.29
CA PRO A 257 -3.69 -35.41 -12.26
C PRO A 257 -3.85 -36.26 -10.99
N GLY A 258 -4.11 -35.62 -9.85
CA GLY A 258 -4.39 -36.29 -8.58
C GLY A 258 -5.19 -35.38 -7.61
N ASP A 259 -5.90 -36.01 -6.68
CA ASP A 259 -6.64 -35.31 -5.62
C ASP A 259 -5.72 -35.08 -4.42
N TYR A 260 -5.36 -33.83 -4.16
CA TYR A 260 -4.52 -33.44 -3.03
C TYR A 260 -5.25 -32.46 -2.11
N THR A 261 -5.04 -32.60 -0.80
CA THR A 261 -5.55 -31.71 0.24
C THR A 261 -4.37 -31.13 1.01
N VAL A 262 -4.35 -29.81 1.16
CA VAL A 262 -3.33 -29.08 1.92
C VAL A 262 -3.96 -28.54 3.19
N SER A 263 -3.30 -28.74 4.33
CA SER A 263 -3.71 -28.22 5.62
C SER A 263 -2.52 -27.58 6.34
N ALA A 264 -2.77 -26.50 7.09
CA ALA A 264 -1.76 -25.82 7.89
C ALA A 264 -2.22 -25.74 9.35
N SER A 265 -1.31 -25.93 10.29
CA SER A 265 -1.56 -25.86 11.73
C SER A 265 -0.35 -25.27 12.46
N GLY A 266 -0.57 -24.48 13.51
CA GLY A 266 0.47 -23.78 14.26
C GLY A 266 -0.05 -22.50 14.88
#